data_AF-A0A023FP82-F1
#
_entry.id   AF-A0A023FP82-F1
#
_cell.length_a   1.000
_cell.length_b   1.000
_cell.length_c   1.000
_cell.angle_alpha   90.00
_cell.angle_beta   90.00
_cell.angle_gamma   90.00
#
_symmetry.space_group_name_H-M   'P 1'
#
loop_
_entity.id
_entity.type
_entity.pdbx_description
1 polymer ?
#
loop_
_entity_poly.entity_id
_entity_poly.type
_entity_poly.pdbx_seq_one_letter_code
_entity_poly.pdbx_strand_id
1 'polypeptide(L)'
;MAFFTTICLLELVSRPTKGAAHLQMSPTLVAAFGRDSEAGPCVLDWVLGKLCSNLELWRSEASLALTTCQAMVSLLNNVERGHRAAACPSLLSLLQRQSQGQLGPLAPGSYRALLKALVIACTANRLPEAPRLWEALLGPLKARFDELLASPDQARCCLTEPLRSKALDLLESLCGVAEGATPSNLTTIRPLLLPLLGRLTPVVPLLRAEPTLASAAIQLYRAAARRLLCFVGPEDATELCRCCLELVRQFARNNAGRFTTEATAEDSHCQDLGELLELLTELLSKDFLYMGPTVAAPLQARGGANSSGSGD
;
A
#
# COMPACT_ATOMS: atom_id res chain seq x y z
N MET A 1 -0.33 -4.92 -32.55
CA MET A 1 -0.08 -3.53 -32.97
C MET A 1 -0.31 -2.53 -31.83
N ALA A 2 -1.54 -2.29 -31.35
CA ALA A 2 -1.82 -1.26 -30.34
C ALA A 2 -1.11 -1.42 -28.97
N PHE A 3 -0.86 -2.67 -28.55
CA PHE A 3 -0.14 -2.95 -27.29
C PHE A 3 1.33 -2.51 -27.35
N PHE A 4 1.99 -2.76 -28.48
CA PHE A 4 3.39 -2.38 -28.71
C PHE A 4 3.53 -0.87 -28.82
N THR A 5 2.57 -0.18 -29.46
CA THR A 5 2.54 1.29 -29.54
C THR A 5 2.38 1.92 -28.16
N THR A 6 1.54 1.33 -27.30
CA THR A 6 1.32 1.82 -25.92
C THR A 6 2.56 1.64 -25.07
N ILE A 7 3.27 0.50 -25.19
CA ILE A 7 4.54 0.26 -24.49
C ILE A 7 5.64 1.22 -24.96
N CYS A 8 5.80 1.42 -26.28
CA CYS A 8 6.76 2.39 -26.83
C CYS A 8 6.46 3.82 -26.37
N LEU A 9 5.18 4.22 -26.33
CA LEU A 9 4.77 5.52 -25.77
C LEU A 9 5.02 5.59 -24.26
N LEU A 10 4.81 4.52 -23.51
CA LEU A 10 5.12 4.45 -22.08
C LEU A 10 6.61 4.61 -21.83
N GLU A 11 7.49 4.02 -22.65
CA GLU A 11 8.93 4.23 -22.55
C GLU A 11 9.33 5.67 -22.87
N LEU A 12 8.75 6.27 -23.90
CA LEU A 12 9.01 7.65 -24.27
C LEU A 12 8.52 8.63 -23.19
N VAL A 13 7.38 8.35 -22.56
CA VAL A 13 6.79 9.18 -21.49
C VAL A 13 7.39 8.89 -20.11
N SER A 14 8.03 7.74 -19.89
CA SER A 14 8.60 7.33 -18.57
C SER A 14 10.05 7.66 -18.34
N ARG A 15 10.80 8.11 -19.36
CA ARG A 15 12.20 8.50 -19.15
C ARG A 15 12.28 9.78 -18.30
N PRO A 16 13.00 9.75 -17.16
CA PRO A 16 13.19 10.93 -16.33
C PRO A 16 14.04 11.96 -17.07
N THR A 17 13.49 13.16 -17.26
CA THR A 17 14.18 14.33 -17.77
C THR A 17 15.07 14.92 -16.67
N LYS A 18 16.21 14.27 -16.37
CA LYS A 18 17.24 14.87 -15.52
C LYS A 18 18.57 14.97 -16.28
N GLY A 19 18.95 16.21 -16.58
CA GLY A 19 20.34 16.64 -16.79
C GLY A 19 20.91 16.44 -18.20
N ALA A 20 21.30 17.56 -18.83
CA ALA A 20 22.31 17.70 -19.89
C ALA A 20 22.19 16.92 -21.22
N ALA A 21 21.17 16.09 -21.44
CA ALA A 21 20.94 15.44 -22.75
C ALA A 21 19.99 16.23 -23.70
N HIS A 22 19.69 17.50 -23.38
CA HIS A 22 18.67 18.29 -24.08
C HIS A 22 19.12 18.92 -25.40
N LEU A 23 20.40 18.83 -25.80
CA LEU A 23 20.90 19.59 -26.93
C LEU A 23 20.48 19.05 -28.32
N GLN A 24 19.83 17.89 -28.42
CA GLN A 24 19.37 17.35 -29.72
C GLN A 24 18.02 16.60 -29.65
N MET A 25 17.04 17.05 -28.86
CA MET A 25 15.67 16.54 -29.04
C MET A 25 14.96 17.33 -30.15
N SER A 26 14.35 16.60 -31.09
CA SER A 26 13.60 17.20 -32.19
C SER A 26 12.53 18.17 -31.67
N PRO A 27 12.38 19.37 -32.25
CA PRO A 27 11.37 20.34 -31.84
C PRO A 27 9.95 19.77 -31.91
N THR A 28 9.68 18.82 -32.82
CA THR A 28 8.40 18.12 -32.91
C THR A 28 8.13 17.24 -31.69
N LEU A 29 9.15 16.54 -31.18
CA LEU A 29 9.01 15.70 -29.98
C LEU A 29 8.84 16.56 -28.72
N VAL A 30 9.53 17.70 -28.65
CA VAL A 30 9.34 18.66 -27.55
C VAL A 30 7.95 19.29 -27.61
N ALA A 31 7.45 19.64 -28.79
CA ALA A 31 6.11 20.18 -28.95
C ALA A 31 5.02 19.15 -28.58
N ALA A 32 5.23 17.86 -28.84
CA ALA A 32 4.24 16.80 -28.57
C ALA A 32 4.33 16.20 -27.14
N PHE A 33 5.54 16.05 -26.60
CA PHE A 33 5.80 15.31 -25.34
C PHE A 33 6.65 16.11 -24.33
N GLY A 34 6.99 17.35 -24.64
CA GLY A 34 7.76 18.21 -23.75
C GLY A 34 7.01 18.49 -22.45
N ARG A 35 7.77 18.92 -21.44
CA ARG A 35 7.22 19.21 -20.11
C ARG A 35 6.04 20.17 -20.21
N ASP A 36 6.11 21.21 -21.01
CA ASP A 36 5.06 22.24 -21.09
C ASP A 36 4.21 22.11 -22.36
N SER A 37 4.21 20.93 -22.98
CA SER A 37 3.35 20.65 -24.14
C SER A 37 1.87 20.65 -23.74
N GLU A 38 1.05 21.37 -24.51
CA GLU A 38 -0.41 21.32 -24.42
C GLU A 38 -0.98 19.94 -24.78
N ALA A 39 -0.26 19.17 -25.61
CA ALA A 39 -0.66 17.81 -25.99
C ALA A 39 -0.34 16.78 -24.89
N GLY A 40 0.58 17.09 -23.97
CA GLY A 40 1.03 16.19 -22.92
C GLY A 40 -0.10 15.61 -22.06
N PRO A 41 -1.01 16.43 -21.50
CA PRO A 41 -2.17 15.95 -20.76
C PRO A 41 -3.10 15.05 -21.58
N CYS A 42 -3.33 15.38 -22.86
CA CYS A 42 -4.17 14.57 -23.76
C CYS A 42 -3.55 13.20 -24.05
N VAL A 43 -2.23 13.16 -24.28
CA VAL A 43 -1.49 11.91 -24.46
C VAL A 43 -1.53 11.08 -23.18
N LEU A 44 -1.34 11.71 -22.02
CA LEU A 44 -1.38 11.03 -20.74
C LEU A 44 -2.76 10.41 -20.47
N ASP A 45 -3.84 11.17 -20.69
CA ASP A 45 -5.20 10.66 -20.54
C ASP A 45 -5.48 9.54 -21.55
N TRP A 46 -5.01 9.64 -22.80
CA TRP A 46 -5.14 8.56 -23.77
C TRP A 46 -4.43 7.28 -23.32
N VAL A 47 -3.19 7.38 -22.82
CA VAL A 47 -2.45 6.21 -22.29
C VAL A 47 -3.19 5.62 -21.09
N LEU A 48 -3.64 6.45 -20.15
CA LEU A 48 -4.43 6.00 -18.99
C LEU A 48 -5.73 5.33 -19.43
N GLY A 49 -6.43 5.91 -20.40
CA GLY A 49 -7.64 5.35 -21.00
C GLY A 49 -7.39 3.99 -21.61
N LYS A 50 -6.27 3.81 -22.33
CA LYS A 50 -5.87 2.50 -22.86
C LYS A 50 -5.60 1.48 -21.76
N LEU A 51 -4.90 1.86 -20.69
CA LEU A 51 -4.67 0.98 -19.54
C LEU A 51 -5.99 0.62 -18.84
N CYS A 52 -6.91 1.58 -18.68
CA CYS A 52 -8.25 1.34 -18.11
C CYS A 52 -9.07 0.37 -18.97
N SER A 53 -9.09 0.57 -20.31
CA SER A 53 -9.77 -0.34 -21.22
C SER A 53 -9.19 -1.76 -21.18
N ASN A 54 -7.87 -1.90 -20.96
CA ASN A 54 -7.27 -3.23 -20.80
C ASN A 54 -7.82 -3.94 -19.56
N LEU A 55 -7.96 -3.23 -18.44
CA LEU A 55 -8.52 -3.79 -17.20
C LEU A 55 -9.99 -4.18 -17.37
N GLU A 56 -10.75 -3.46 -18.19
CA GLU A 56 -12.17 -3.77 -18.46
C GLU A 56 -12.34 -4.98 -19.38
N LEU A 57 -11.59 -5.01 -20.48
CA LEU A 57 -11.76 -5.99 -21.55
C LEU A 57 -11.02 -7.29 -21.28
N TRP A 58 -9.87 -7.24 -20.59
CA TRP A 58 -8.97 -8.37 -20.41
C TRP A 58 -8.79 -8.78 -18.94
N ARG A 59 -9.81 -8.55 -18.10
CA ARG A 59 -9.80 -8.95 -16.67
C ARG A 59 -9.58 -10.44 -16.43
N SER A 60 -9.96 -11.30 -17.36
CA SER A 60 -9.72 -12.75 -17.27
C SER A 60 -8.27 -13.15 -17.51
N GLU A 61 -7.49 -12.30 -18.18
CA GLU A 61 -6.07 -12.53 -18.48
C GLU A 61 -5.21 -12.01 -17.31
N ALA A 62 -5.02 -12.84 -16.28
CA ALA A 62 -4.37 -12.45 -15.03
C ALA A 62 -2.99 -11.79 -15.22
N SER A 63 -2.16 -12.33 -16.14
CA SER A 63 -0.83 -11.79 -16.44
C SER A 63 -0.88 -10.42 -17.12
N LEU A 64 -1.84 -10.24 -18.04
CA LEU A 64 -2.04 -8.99 -18.76
C LEU A 64 -2.62 -7.91 -17.84
N ALA A 65 -3.59 -8.26 -17.00
CA ALA A 65 -4.14 -7.37 -15.99
C ALA A 65 -3.05 -6.89 -15.02
N LEU A 66 -2.20 -7.81 -14.52
CA LEU A 66 -1.10 -7.46 -13.63
C LEU A 66 -0.08 -6.54 -14.31
N THR A 67 0.34 -6.88 -15.53
CA THR A 67 1.29 -6.08 -16.31
C THR A 67 0.72 -4.68 -16.59
N THR A 68 -0.58 -4.58 -16.86
CA THR A 68 -1.29 -3.31 -17.06
C THR A 68 -1.26 -2.46 -15.79
N CYS A 69 -1.55 -3.04 -14.62
CA CYS A 69 -1.46 -2.33 -13.35
C CYS A 69 -0.02 -1.89 -13.03
N GLN A 70 0.99 -2.73 -13.30
CA GLN A 70 2.40 -2.39 -13.11
C GLN A 70 2.88 -1.28 -14.05
N ALA A 71 2.40 -1.27 -15.30
CA ALA A 71 2.63 -0.17 -16.23
C ALA A 71 2.01 1.13 -15.70
N MET A 72 0.81 1.06 -15.11
CA MET A 72 0.17 2.21 -14.46
C MET A 72 0.99 2.73 -13.27
N VAL A 73 1.50 1.84 -12.40
CA VAL A 73 2.44 2.22 -11.34
C VAL A 73 3.65 2.95 -11.93
N SER A 74 4.27 2.40 -12.97
CA SER A 74 5.48 2.97 -13.60
C SER A 74 5.22 4.32 -14.27
N LEU A 75 4.05 4.48 -14.89
CA LEU A 75 3.59 5.74 -15.48
C LEU A 75 3.39 6.82 -14.41
N LEU A 76 2.81 6.46 -13.27
CA LEU A 76 2.45 7.40 -12.21
C LEU A 76 3.58 7.66 -11.22
N ASN A 77 4.62 6.82 -11.17
CA ASN A 77 5.79 6.94 -10.30
C ASN A 77 6.76 8.07 -10.72
N ASN A 78 6.20 9.22 -11.09
CA ASN A 78 6.87 10.49 -11.31
C ASN A 78 5.91 11.58 -10.83
N VAL A 79 6.36 12.42 -9.90
CA VAL A 79 5.50 13.40 -9.23
C VAL A 79 4.79 14.35 -10.21
N GLU A 80 5.46 14.79 -11.27
CA GLU A 80 4.89 15.72 -12.24
C GLU A 80 3.83 15.03 -13.12
N ARG A 81 4.09 13.77 -13.54
CA ARG A 81 3.10 12.97 -14.29
C ARG A 81 1.91 12.59 -13.41
N GLY A 82 2.16 12.16 -12.18
CA GLY A 82 1.10 11.83 -11.22
C GLY A 82 0.21 13.04 -10.92
N HIS A 83 0.80 14.23 -10.75
CA HIS A 83 0.04 15.46 -10.55
C HIS A 83 -0.90 15.75 -11.73
N ARG A 84 -0.42 15.62 -12.97
CA ARG A 84 -1.24 15.80 -14.17
C ARG A 84 -2.30 14.71 -14.33
N ALA A 85 -1.93 13.47 -14.04
CA ALA A 85 -2.82 12.32 -14.10
C ALA A 85 -4.02 12.48 -13.15
N ALA A 86 -3.86 13.17 -12.02
CA ALA A 86 -4.95 13.43 -11.09
C ALA A 86 -6.11 14.25 -11.70
N ALA A 87 -5.86 14.99 -12.77
CA ALA A 87 -6.90 15.71 -13.53
C ALA A 87 -7.44 14.91 -14.74
N CYS A 88 -6.84 13.75 -15.07
CA CYS A 88 -7.23 12.97 -16.24
C CYS A 88 -8.58 12.26 -16.00
N PRO A 89 -9.58 12.44 -16.89
CA PRO A 89 -10.87 11.77 -16.80
C PRO A 89 -10.78 10.24 -16.69
N SER A 90 -9.81 9.63 -17.38
CA SER A 90 -9.61 8.17 -17.33
C SER A 90 -9.22 7.69 -15.93
N LEU A 91 -8.39 8.44 -15.20
CA LEU A 91 -8.02 8.09 -13.84
C LEU A 91 -9.17 8.34 -12.85
N LEU A 92 -9.88 9.46 -13.00
CA LEU A 92 -11.02 9.79 -12.15
C LEU A 92 -12.14 8.76 -12.27
N SER A 93 -12.46 8.33 -13.49
CA SER A 93 -13.45 7.27 -13.74
C SER A 93 -13.00 5.91 -13.20
N LEU A 94 -11.71 5.59 -13.25
CA LEU A 94 -11.16 4.38 -12.63
C LEU A 94 -11.31 4.42 -11.10
N LEU A 95 -10.99 5.56 -10.47
CA LEU A 95 -11.13 5.75 -9.04
C LEU A 95 -12.60 5.66 -8.60
N GLN A 96 -13.51 6.29 -9.35
CA GLN A 96 -14.93 6.23 -9.07
C GLN A 96 -15.45 4.78 -9.10
N ARG A 97 -15.04 3.99 -10.10
CA ARG A 97 -15.39 2.57 -10.18
C ARG A 97 -14.80 1.76 -9.04
N GLN A 98 -13.55 2.03 -8.65
CA GLN A 98 -12.94 1.44 -7.47
C GLN A 98 -13.75 1.76 -6.21
N SER A 99 -14.17 3.01 -6.02
CA SER A 99 -14.92 3.43 -4.85
C SER A 99 -16.30 2.78 -4.75
N GLN A 100 -16.90 2.44 -5.89
CA GLN A 100 -18.21 1.80 -6.00
C GLN A 100 -18.12 0.26 -6.03
N GLY A 101 -16.91 -0.32 -5.95
CA GLY A 101 -16.71 -1.77 -6.03
C GLY A 101 -16.97 -2.36 -7.42
N GLN A 102 -16.87 -1.56 -8.48
CA GLN A 102 -17.21 -1.91 -9.87
C GLN A 102 -16.01 -2.32 -10.74
N LEU A 103 -14.83 -2.56 -10.15
CA LEU A 103 -13.63 -2.96 -10.90
C LEU A 103 -13.73 -4.37 -11.53
N GLY A 104 -14.78 -5.14 -11.20
CA GLY A 104 -14.89 -6.55 -11.57
C GLY A 104 -13.84 -7.41 -10.87
N PRO A 105 -13.86 -8.74 -11.06
CA PRO A 105 -12.87 -9.63 -10.48
C PRO A 105 -11.52 -9.44 -11.18
N LEU A 106 -10.49 -9.11 -10.40
CA LEU A 106 -9.11 -9.04 -10.87
C LEU A 106 -8.28 -10.09 -10.12
N ALA A 107 -7.14 -10.49 -10.70
CA ALA A 107 -6.20 -11.33 -9.97
C ALA A 107 -5.68 -10.60 -8.71
N PRO A 108 -5.37 -11.31 -7.61
CA PRO A 108 -4.89 -10.72 -6.35
C PRO A 108 -3.79 -9.66 -6.52
N GLY A 109 -2.71 -10.01 -7.24
CA GLY A 109 -1.60 -9.09 -7.50
C GLY A 109 -1.99 -7.85 -8.33
N SER A 110 -3.04 -7.94 -9.14
CA SER A 110 -3.55 -6.82 -9.95
C SER A 110 -4.27 -5.80 -9.09
N TYR A 111 -5.05 -6.21 -8.07
CA TYR A 111 -5.62 -5.29 -7.08
C TYR A 111 -4.52 -4.55 -6.34
N ARG A 112 -3.53 -5.28 -5.84
CA ARG A 112 -2.39 -4.70 -5.14
C ARG A 112 -1.68 -3.63 -5.96
N ALA A 113 -1.31 -3.96 -7.20
CA ALA A 113 -0.63 -3.03 -8.09
C ALA A 113 -1.52 -1.82 -8.47
N LEU A 114 -2.82 -2.04 -8.70
CA LEU A 114 -3.76 -0.97 -9.02
C LEU A 114 -3.91 0.03 -7.87
N LEU A 115 -4.16 -0.45 -6.65
CA LEU A 115 -4.36 0.42 -5.49
C LEU A 115 -3.08 1.18 -5.15
N LYS A 116 -1.91 0.55 -5.31
CA LYS A 116 -0.62 1.24 -5.23
C LYS A 116 -0.50 2.38 -6.25
N ALA A 117 -0.90 2.13 -7.50
CA ALA A 117 -0.88 3.15 -8.55
C ALA A 117 -1.79 4.34 -8.20
N LEU A 118 -3.00 4.06 -7.70
CA LEU A 118 -3.96 5.09 -7.27
C LEU A 118 -3.44 5.89 -6.06
N VAL A 119 -2.81 5.25 -5.08
CA VAL A 119 -2.15 5.95 -3.96
C VAL A 119 -1.05 6.87 -4.46
N ILE A 120 -0.20 6.42 -5.40
CA ILE A 120 0.86 7.25 -5.99
C ILE A 120 0.26 8.48 -6.69
N ALA A 121 -0.83 8.31 -7.46
CA ALA A 121 -1.51 9.43 -8.11
C ALA A 121 -2.12 10.41 -7.09
N CYS A 122 -2.81 9.92 -6.07
CA CYS A 122 -3.39 10.77 -5.01
C CYS A 122 -2.31 11.54 -4.24
N THR A 123 -1.14 10.93 -4.06
CA THR A 123 0.01 11.55 -3.39
C THR A 123 0.64 12.66 -4.22
N ALA A 124 0.72 12.47 -5.53
CA ALA A 124 1.23 13.47 -6.45
C ALA A 124 0.23 14.61 -6.71
N ASN A 125 -1.03 14.44 -6.31
CA ASN A 125 -2.07 15.43 -6.57
C ASN A 125 -1.90 16.70 -5.73
N ARG A 126 -1.59 17.81 -6.40
CA ARG A 126 -1.49 19.16 -5.80
C ARG A 126 -2.75 20.00 -6.00
N LEU A 127 -3.83 19.44 -6.55
CA LEU A 127 -5.09 20.15 -6.77
C LEU A 127 -5.85 20.36 -5.44
N PRO A 128 -6.68 21.41 -5.33
CA PRO A 128 -7.49 21.67 -4.14
C PRO A 128 -8.42 20.50 -3.76
N GLU A 129 -8.80 19.68 -4.73
CA GLU A 129 -9.72 18.54 -4.56
C GLU A 129 -9.02 17.27 -4.05
N ALA A 130 -7.70 17.31 -3.80
CA ALA A 130 -6.93 16.16 -3.32
C ALA A 130 -7.56 15.43 -2.12
N PRO A 131 -8.13 16.11 -1.10
CA PRO A 131 -8.79 15.43 0.01
C PRO A 131 -9.97 14.54 -0.42
N ARG A 132 -10.73 14.96 -1.45
CA ARG A 132 -11.88 14.19 -1.97
C ARG A 132 -11.43 12.91 -2.67
N LEU A 133 -10.32 12.96 -3.41
CA LEU A 133 -9.75 11.77 -4.05
C LEU A 133 -9.23 10.75 -3.02
N TRP A 134 -8.60 11.24 -1.94
CA TRP A 134 -8.17 10.38 -0.84
C TRP A 134 -9.36 9.71 -0.16
N GLU A 135 -10.44 10.44 0.09
CA GLU A 135 -11.66 9.88 0.68
C GLU A 135 -12.31 8.85 -0.25
N ALA A 136 -12.41 9.15 -1.54
CA ALA A 136 -12.93 8.21 -2.53
C ALA A 136 -12.10 6.92 -2.63
N LEU A 137 -10.77 7.01 -2.44
CA LEU A 137 -9.88 5.86 -2.45
C LEU A 137 -9.97 5.02 -1.17
N LEU A 138 -9.84 5.66 -0.01
CA LEU A 138 -9.63 4.99 1.27
C LEU A 138 -10.94 4.68 2.02
N GLY A 139 -11.95 5.55 1.90
CA GLY A 139 -13.23 5.40 2.59
C GLY A 139 -13.93 4.07 2.30
N PRO A 140 -14.10 3.66 1.03
CA PRO A 140 -14.71 2.37 0.69
C PRO A 140 -13.92 1.16 1.18
N LEU A 141 -12.58 1.24 1.20
CA LEU A 141 -11.74 0.17 1.74
C LEU A 141 -11.93 0.02 3.26
N LYS A 142 -12.01 1.14 3.97
CA LYS A 142 -12.32 1.18 5.40
C LYS A 142 -13.69 0.57 5.69
N ALA A 143 -14.73 1.01 4.97
CA ALA A 143 -16.09 0.52 5.16
C ALA A 143 -16.20 -1.00 4.93
N ARG A 144 -15.56 -1.52 3.87
CA ARG A 144 -15.53 -2.96 3.59
C ARG A 144 -14.78 -3.75 4.67
N PHE A 145 -13.71 -3.19 5.23
CA PHE A 145 -12.99 -3.82 6.33
C PHE A 145 -13.82 -3.82 7.61
N ASP A 146 -14.51 -2.72 7.90
CA ASP A 146 -15.42 -2.60 9.03
C ASP A 146 -16.56 -3.61 8.93
N GLU A 147 -17.15 -3.78 7.74
CA GLU A 147 -18.16 -4.79 7.47
C GLU A 147 -17.61 -6.22 7.64
N LEU A 148 -16.40 -6.51 7.14
CA LEU A 148 -15.79 -7.84 7.26
C LEU A 148 -15.55 -8.24 8.73
N LEU A 149 -15.23 -7.26 9.59
CA LEU A 149 -14.97 -7.47 11.01
C LEU A 149 -16.11 -7.05 11.93
N ALA A 150 -17.32 -6.82 11.42
CA ALA A 150 -18.44 -6.37 12.23
C ALA A 150 -18.91 -7.46 13.22
N SER A 151 -18.75 -8.74 12.88
CA SER A 151 -19.09 -9.89 13.73
C SER A 151 -18.06 -11.02 13.63
N PRO A 152 -17.77 -11.74 14.74
CA PRO A 152 -16.90 -12.93 14.71
C PRO A 152 -17.44 -14.04 13.79
N ASP A 153 -18.76 -14.14 13.62
CA ASP A 153 -19.35 -15.10 12.68
C ASP A 153 -19.05 -14.71 11.22
N GLN A 154 -18.95 -13.41 10.93
CA GLN A 154 -18.63 -12.89 9.61
C GLN A 154 -17.17 -13.17 9.22
N ALA A 155 -16.26 -13.11 10.20
CA ALA A 155 -14.88 -13.54 10.02
C ALA A 155 -14.77 -15.05 9.70
N ARG A 156 -15.68 -15.88 10.22
CA ARG A 156 -15.76 -17.31 9.87
C ARG A 156 -16.41 -17.52 8.51
N CYS A 157 -17.40 -16.73 8.14
CA CYS A 157 -18.01 -16.74 6.81
C CYS A 157 -17.01 -16.39 5.70
N CYS A 158 -15.91 -15.67 6.02
CA CYS A 158 -14.84 -15.39 5.06
C CYS A 158 -14.15 -16.66 4.52
N LEU A 159 -14.39 -17.83 5.12
CA LEU A 159 -13.92 -19.11 4.62
C LEU A 159 -14.82 -19.71 3.51
N THR A 160 -15.95 -19.05 3.21
CA THR A 160 -16.93 -19.51 2.20
C THR A 160 -17.02 -18.54 1.02
N GLU A 161 -17.20 -19.07 -0.19
CA GLU A 161 -17.51 -18.22 -1.36
C GLU A 161 -18.94 -17.67 -1.27
N PRO A 162 -19.21 -16.43 -1.72
CA PRO A 162 -18.31 -15.49 -2.42
C PRO A 162 -17.56 -14.52 -1.48
N LEU A 163 -17.63 -14.72 -0.16
CA LEU A 163 -17.04 -13.79 0.80
C LEU A 163 -15.51 -13.93 0.88
N ARG A 164 -15.00 -15.16 0.68
CA ARG A 164 -13.58 -15.47 0.60
C ARG A 164 -12.84 -14.64 -0.45
N SER A 165 -13.33 -14.65 -1.69
CA SER A 165 -12.76 -13.85 -2.78
C SER A 165 -12.79 -12.35 -2.45
N LYS A 166 -13.91 -11.84 -1.94
CA LYS A 166 -14.01 -10.42 -1.51
C LYS A 166 -13.03 -10.06 -0.40
N ALA A 167 -12.79 -10.96 0.56
CA ALA A 167 -11.83 -10.78 1.64
C ALA A 167 -10.40 -10.72 1.09
N LEU A 168 -10.06 -11.62 0.18
CA LEU A 168 -8.76 -11.63 -0.49
C LEU A 168 -8.53 -10.33 -1.28
N ASP A 169 -9.50 -9.92 -2.09
CA ASP A 169 -9.43 -8.68 -2.87
C ASP A 169 -9.22 -7.45 -1.97
N LEU A 170 -9.84 -7.44 -0.78
CA LEU A 170 -9.66 -6.38 0.21
C LEU A 170 -8.25 -6.39 0.80
N LEU A 171 -7.75 -7.54 1.25
CA LEU A 171 -6.39 -7.66 1.81
C LEU A 171 -5.33 -7.26 0.78
N GLU A 172 -5.49 -7.67 -0.47
CA GLU A 172 -4.62 -7.28 -1.58
C GLU A 172 -4.67 -5.79 -1.89
N SER A 173 -5.87 -5.21 -1.88
CA SER A 173 -6.07 -3.77 -2.04
C SER A 173 -5.36 -2.98 -0.93
N LEU A 174 -5.48 -3.43 0.32
CA LEU A 174 -4.81 -2.83 1.48
C LEU A 174 -3.29 -3.00 1.43
N CYS A 175 -2.78 -4.13 0.91
CA CYS A 175 -1.36 -4.31 0.62
C CYS A 175 -0.89 -3.25 -0.38
N GLY A 176 -1.67 -2.99 -1.43
CA GLY A 176 -1.40 -1.96 -2.41
C GLY A 176 -1.32 -0.56 -1.80
N VAL A 177 -2.24 -0.26 -0.87
CA VAL A 177 -2.24 0.99 -0.11
C VAL A 177 -0.98 1.12 0.75
N ALA A 178 -0.63 0.07 1.49
CA ALA A 178 0.58 0.03 2.31
C ALA A 178 1.86 0.21 1.45
N GLU A 179 1.96 -0.49 0.32
CA GLU A 179 3.08 -0.36 -0.61
C GLU A 179 3.20 1.02 -1.27
N GLY A 180 2.07 1.71 -1.44
CA GLY A 180 2.03 3.09 -1.94
C GLY A 180 2.38 4.14 -0.88
N ALA A 181 2.52 3.76 0.39
CA ALA A 181 2.86 4.70 1.44
C ALA A 181 4.28 5.26 1.27
N THR A 182 4.37 6.57 1.47
CA THR A 182 5.57 7.39 1.42
C THR A 182 5.53 8.38 2.59
N PRO A 183 6.66 9.00 2.96
CA PRO A 183 6.67 10.01 4.02
C PRO A 183 5.68 11.16 3.77
N SER A 184 5.42 11.51 2.51
CA SER A 184 4.55 12.62 2.13
C SER A 184 3.05 12.34 2.26
N ASN A 185 2.62 11.07 2.26
CA ASN A 185 1.20 10.69 2.37
C ASN A 185 0.87 9.94 3.67
N LEU A 186 1.88 9.75 4.53
CA LEU A 186 1.75 8.92 5.72
C LEU A 186 0.68 9.44 6.67
N THR A 187 0.55 10.76 6.83
CA THR A 187 -0.49 11.37 7.67
C THR A 187 -1.91 10.99 7.24
N THR A 188 -2.11 10.69 5.95
CA THR A 188 -3.40 10.31 5.37
C THR A 188 -3.63 8.79 5.42
N ILE A 189 -2.59 7.99 5.18
CA ILE A 189 -2.70 6.52 5.13
C ILE A 189 -2.67 5.89 6.53
N ARG A 190 -1.86 6.46 7.44
CA ARG A 190 -1.66 5.94 8.80
C ARG A 190 -2.97 5.73 9.59
N PRO A 191 -3.94 6.68 9.60
CA PRO A 191 -5.20 6.52 10.33
C PRO A 191 -6.08 5.36 9.82
N LEU A 192 -5.82 4.87 8.60
CA LEU A 192 -6.46 3.66 8.08
C LEU A 192 -5.69 2.41 8.51
N LEU A 193 -4.40 2.31 8.17
CA LEU A 193 -3.66 1.05 8.26
C LEU A 193 -3.36 0.61 9.70
N LEU A 194 -2.96 1.52 10.60
CA LEU A 194 -2.56 1.12 11.95
C LEU A 194 -3.71 0.51 12.77
N PRO A 195 -4.89 1.18 12.87
CA PRO A 195 -6.05 0.59 13.55
C PRO A 195 -6.53 -0.71 12.90
N LEU A 196 -6.41 -0.81 11.57
CA LEU A 196 -6.78 -1.99 10.80
C LEU A 196 -5.94 -3.21 11.18
N LEU A 197 -4.61 -3.05 11.26
CA LEU A 197 -3.70 -4.14 11.66
C LEU A 197 -3.99 -4.62 13.08
N GLY A 198 -4.22 -3.71 14.02
CA GLY A 198 -4.60 -4.07 15.39
C GLY A 198 -5.88 -4.91 15.45
N ARG A 199 -6.88 -4.58 14.63
CA ARG A 199 -8.15 -5.32 14.54
C ARG A 199 -8.06 -6.61 13.74
N LEU A 200 -7.16 -6.68 12.76
CA LEU A 200 -6.92 -7.89 11.98
C LEU A 200 -6.21 -8.96 12.81
N THR A 201 -5.33 -8.56 13.73
CA THR A 201 -4.51 -9.47 14.57
C THR A 201 -5.32 -10.60 15.21
N PRO A 202 -6.43 -10.37 15.94
CA PRO A 202 -7.23 -11.45 16.54
C PRO A 202 -7.95 -12.35 15.52
N VAL A 203 -8.07 -11.93 14.27
CA VAL A 203 -8.84 -12.63 13.21
C VAL A 203 -7.95 -13.54 12.38
N VAL A 204 -6.65 -13.26 12.27
CA VAL A 204 -5.70 -14.07 11.49
C VAL A 204 -5.74 -15.58 11.84
N PRO A 205 -5.87 -16.01 13.10
CA PRO A 205 -5.98 -17.42 13.43
C PRO A 205 -7.17 -18.13 12.74
N LEU A 206 -8.25 -17.40 12.48
CA LEU A 206 -9.42 -17.90 11.76
C LEU A 206 -9.13 -18.03 10.26
N LEU A 207 -8.41 -17.05 9.69
CA LEU A 207 -8.05 -17.02 8.27
C LEU A 207 -7.10 -18.15 7.87
N ARG A 208 -6.34 -18.70 8.82
CA ARG A 208 -5.42 -19.83 8.61
C ARG A 208 -6.08 -21.08 8.00
N ALA A 209 -7.38 -21.28 8.20
CA ALA A 209 -8.10 -22.37 7.55
C ALA A 209 -8.07 -22.26 6.01
N GLU A 210 -7.74 -21.08 5.48
CA GLU A 210 -7.58 -20.79 4.07
C GLU A 210 -6.18 -20.16 3.82
N PRO A 211 -5.22 -20.91 3.25
CA PRO A 211 -3.82 -20.48 3.17
C PRO A 211 -3.64 -19.18 2.36
N THR A 212 -4.48 -18.96 1.34
CA THR A 212 -4.45 -17.75 0.51
C THR A 212 -4.78 -16.48 1.30
N LEU A 213 -5.76 -16.54 2.22
CA LEU A 213 -6.12 -15.42 3.09
C LEU A 213 -5.09 -15.19 4.18
N ALA A 214 -4.52 -16.26 4.74
CA ALA A 214 -3.47 -16.19 5.74
C ALA A 214 -2.21 -15.49 5.18
N SER A 215 -1.77 -15.92 4.00
CA SER A 215 -0.65 -15.31 3.27
C SER A 215 -0.93 -13.84 2.95
N ALA A 216 -2.10 -13.50 2.41
CA ALA A 216 -2.47 -12.10 2.15
C ALA A 216 -2.46 -11.23 3.41
N ALA A 217 -2.88 -11.78 4.56
CA ALA A 217 -2.79 -11.09 5.84
C ALA A 217 -1.33 -10.85 6.26
N ILE A 218 -0.46 -11.86 6.23
CA ILE A 218 0.97 -11.70 6.57
C ILE A 218 1.65 -10.67 5.66
N GLN A 219 1.37 -10.73 4.36
CA GLN A 219 1.90 -9.79 3.38
C GLN A 219 1.46 -8.35 3.65
N LEU A 220 0.25 -8.13 4.18
CA LEU A 220 -0.19 -6.80 4.62
C LEU A 220 0.63 -6.27 5.81
N TYR A 221 0.89 -7.11 6.82
CA TYR A 221 1.77 -6.72 7.94
C TYR A 221 3.18 -6.40 7.45
N ARG A 222 3.72 -7.22 6.54
CA ARG A 222 5.04 -6.99 5.96
C ARG A 222 5.09 -5.68 5.19
N ALA A 223 4.11 -5.43 4.31
CA ALA A 223 4.03 -4.19 3.55
C ALA A 223 3.95 -2.97 4.48
N ALA A 224 3.15 -3.06 5.55
CA ALA A 224 3.05 -2.01 6.55
C ALA A 224 4.37 -1.80 7.32
N ALA A 225 4.99 -2.84 7.86
CA ALA A 225 6.30 -2.76 8.53
C ALA A 225 7.38 -2.16 7.62
N ARG A 226 7.42 -2.60 6.36
CA ARG A 226 8.35 -2.10 5.36
C ARG A 226 8.15 -0.62 5.02
N ARG A 227 6.93 -0.10 5.09
CA ARG A 227 6.61 1.25 4.59
C ARG A 227 6.34 2.28 5.67
N LEU A 228 5.84 1.88 6.84
CA LEU A 228 5.44 2.78 7.92
C LEU A 228 6.53 2.90 8.99
N LEU A 229 7.19 1.81 9.36
CA LEU A 229 8.02 1.74 10.58
C LEU A 229 9.13 2.81 10.65
N CYS A 230 9.70 3.21 9.51
CA CYS A 230 10.75 4.24 9.47
C CYS A 230 10.25 5.68 9.62
N PHE A 231 8.94 5.91 9.51
CA PHE A 231 8.37 7.24 9.33
C PHE A 231 7.25 7.57 10.32
N VAL A 232 6.79 6.60 11.10
CA VAL A 232 5.82 6.81 12.19
C VAL A 232 6.52 7.18 13.50
N GLY A 233 5.78 7.76 14.44
CA GLY A 233 6.29 8.09 15.78
C GLY A 233 6.54 6.85 16.64
N PRO A 234 7.20 6.99 17.82
CA PRO A 234 7.58 5.87 18.66
C PRO A 234 6.39 5.05 19.18
N GLU A 235 5.27 5.70 19.52
CA GLU A 235 4.06 5.03 19.97
C GLU A 235 3.46 4.15 18.86
N ASP A 236 3.27 4.73 17.68
CA ASP A 236 2.77 4.04 16.48
C ASP A 236 3.70 2.89 16.04
N ALA A 237 5.03 3.10 16.11
CA ALA A 237 6.03 2.08 15.82
C ALA A 237 5.94 0.91 16.80
N THR A 238 5.83 1.22 18.09
CA THR A 238 5.67 0.20 19.15
C THR A 238 4.40 -0.60 18.93
N GLU A 239 3.29 0.05 18.58
CA GLU A 239 2.02 -0.60 18.30
C GLU A 239 2.09 -1.51 17.06
N LEU A 240 2.74 -1.04 15.98
CA LEU A 240 2.97 -1.86 14.78
C LEU A 240 3.81 -3.11 15.11
N CYS A 241 4.92 -2.93 15.83
CA CYS A 241 5.77 -4.04 16.27
C CYS A 241 4.99 -5.01 17.17
N ARG A 242 4.15 -4.51 18.08
CA ARG A 242 3.29 -5.33 18.93
C ARG A 242 2.32 -6.18 18.11
N CYS A 243 1.67 -5.59 17.10
CA CYS A 243 0.76 -6.31 16.20
C CYS A 243 1.51 -7.39 15.41
N CYS A 244 2.68 -7.08 14.85
CA CYS A 244 3.51 -8.05 14.13
C CYS A 244 4.02 -9.19 15.04
N LEU A 245 4.43 -8.89 16.28
CA LEU A 245 4.85 -9.90 17.24
C LEU A 245 3.69 -10.81 17.65
N GLU A 246 2.51 -10.26 17.86
CA GLU A 246 1.34 -11.05 18.22
C GLU A 246 0.90 -11.97 17.06
N LEU A 247 0.97 -11.48 15.81
CA LEU A 247 0.81 -12.30 14.62
C LEU A 247 1.77 -13.51 14.62
N VAL A 248 3.08 -13.25 14.77
CA VAL A 248 4.11 -14.30 14.80
C VAL A 248 3.85 -15.30 15.92
N ARG A 249 3.49 -14.82 17.12
CA ARG A 249 3.17 -15.68 18.27
C ARG A 249 1.96 -16.58 18.00
N GLN A 250 0.93 -16.04 17.36
CA GLN A 250 -0.25 -16.81 17.00
C GLN A 250 0.09 -17.89 15.97
N PHE A 251 0.88 -17.58 14.94
CA PHE A 251 1.35 -18.60 13.98
C PHE A 251 2.22 -19.67 14.65
N ALA A 252 3.15 -19.27 15.52
CA ALA A 252 4.03 -20.21 16.24
C ALA A 252 3.24 -21.16 17.16
N ARG A 253 2.30 -20.63 17.96
CA ARG A 253 1.44 -21.43 18.85
C ARG A 253 0.60 -22.44 18.08
N ASN A 254 0.08 -22.03 16.92
CA ASN A 254 -0.82 -22.87 16.12
C ASN A 254 -0.11 -23.93 15.27
N ASN A 255 1.21 -23.80 15.08
CA ASN A 255 2.04 -24.77 14.37
C ASN A 255 2.81 -25.71 15.31
N ALA A 256 2.86 -25.42 16.61
CA ALA A 256 3.51 -26.28 17.59
C ALA A 256 2.77 -27.62 17.74
N GLY A 257 3.46 -28.73 17.45
CA GLY A 257 2.94 -30.09 17.68
C GLY A 257 1.90 -30.58 16.68
N ARG A 258 1.72 -29.87 15.55
CA ARG A 258 0.74 -30.24 14.52
C ARG A 258 1.35 -31.21 13.51
N PHE A 259 0.72 -32.36 13.32
CA PHE A 259 1.01 -33.31 12.24
C PHE A 259 -0.07 -33.18 11.17
N THR A 260 0.32 -33.06 9.90
CA THR A 260 -0.60 -32.99 8.75
C THR A 260 -0.29 -34.14 7.79
N THR A 261 -1.32 -34.78 7.27
CA THR A 261 -1.20 -35.88 6.29
C THR A 261 -1.41 -35.41 4.84
N GLU A 262 -1.63 -34.10 4.63
CA GLU A 262 -1.83 -33.51 3.31
C GLU A 262 -0.50 -33.28 2.61
N ALA A 263 -0.38 -33.74 1.36
CA ALA A 263 0.85 -33.66 0.58
C ALA A 263 1.28 -32.21 0.27
N THR A 264 0.36 -31.26 0.21
CA THR A 264 0.63 -29.83 -0.05
C THR A 264 0.79 -28.99 1.22
N ALA A 265 0.66 -29.61 2.40
CA ALA A 265 0.81 -28.89 3.66
C ALA A 265 2.25 -28.41 3.88
N GLU A 266 3.25 -29.21 3.48
CA GLU A 266 4.66 -28.84 3.60
C GLU A 266 4.99 -27.56 2.79
N ASP A 267 4.54 -27.47 1.54
CA ASP A 267 4.76 -26.30 0.69
C ASP A 267 4.10 -25.04 1.27
N SER A 268 2.86 -25.17 1.75
CA SER A 268 2.11 -24.07 2.36
C SER A 268 2.78 -23.59 3.65
N HIS A 269 3.25 -24.52 4.48
CA HIS A 269 3.99 -24.20 5.70
C HIS A 269 5.34 -23.54 5.41
N CYS A 270 6.04 -23.97 4.36
CA CYS A 270 7.28 -23.34 3.93
C CYS A 270 7.05 -21.90 3.43
N GLN A 271 5.96 -21.67 2.70
CA GLN A 271 5.58 -20.34 2.24
C GLN A 271 5.27 -19.41 3.42
N ASP A 272 4.40 -19.83 4.35
CA ASP A 272 4.05 -19.04 5.54
C ASP A 272 5.30 -18.71 6.38
N LEU A 273 6.20 -19.70 6.57
CA LEU A 273 7.44 -19.49 7.30
C LEU A 273 8.36 -18.48 6.58
N GLY A 274 8.48 -18.58 5.25
CA GLY A 274 9.22 -17.63 4.44
C GLY A 274 8.69 -16.20 4.62
N GLU A 275 7.38 -16.01 4.54
CA GLU A 275 6.75 -14.70 4.71
C GLU A 275 6.94 -14.13 6.13
N LEU A 276 6.88 -14.98 7.16
CA LEU A 276 7.17 -14.59 8.54
C LEU A 276 8.64 -14.21 8.74
N LEU A 277 9.58 -14.95 8.15
CA LEU A 277 11.01 -14.62 8.20
C LEU A 277 11.30 -13.30 7.50
N GLU A 278 10.65 -13.04 6.37
CA GLU A 278 10.75 -11.75 5.68
C GLU A 278 10.15 -10.62 6.52
N LEU A 279 9.01 -10.83 7.18
CA LEU A 279 8.44 -9.86 8.13
C LEU A 279 9.42 -9.55 9.27
N LEU A 280 9.99 -10.57 9.90
CA LEU A 280 10.99 -10.40 10.97
C LEU A 280 12.22 -9.65 10.46
N THR A 281 12.66 -9.93 9.23
CA THR A 281 13.77 -9.22 8.58
C THR A 281 13.44 -7.73 8.41
N GLU A 282 12.22 -7.39 7.98
CA GLU A 282 11.78 -6.00 7.85
C GLU A 282 11.73 -5.28 9.20
N LEU A 283 11.29 -5.95 10.27
CA LEU A 283 11.31 -5.39 11.64
C LEU A 283 12.76 -5.14 12.10
N LEU A 284 13.60 -6.18 12.04
CA LEU A 284 14.99 -6.13 12.52
C LEU A 284 15.87 -5.17 11.71
N SER A 285 15.62 -5.03 10.40
CA SER A 285 16.36 -4.09 9.55
C SER A 285 16.21 -2.63 9.98
N LYS A 286 15.24 -2.34 10.84
CA LYS A 286 14.84 -0.99 11.25
C LYS A 286 14.90 -0.76 12.76
N ASP A 287 15.12 -1.81 13.55
CA ASP A 287 15.40 -1.71 14.99
C ASP A 287 16.67 -0.87 15.28
N PHE A 288 17.56 -0.69 14.29
CA PHE A 288 18.70 0.22 14.39
C PHE A 288 18.34 1.71 14.41
N LEU A 289 17.09 2.10 14.12
CA LEU A 289 16.68 3.51 14.04
C LEU A 289 16.08 4.05 15.35
N TYR A 290 15.78 3.20 16.34
CA TYR A 290 15.07 3.61 17.56
C TYR A 290 15.56 2.93 18.85
N MET A 291 16.89 2.93 19.07
CA MET A 291 17.50 2.65 20.39
C MET A 291 18.09 3.95 21.00
N GLY A 292 17.28 5.01 21.08
CA GLY A 292 17.61 6.22 21.84
C GLY A 292 16.84 6.26 23.17
N PRO A 293 17.48 6.56 24.31
CA PRO A 293 16.81 6.50 25.60
C PRO A 293 15.73 7.59 25.73
N THR A 294 14.52 7.16 26.09
CA THR A 294 13.39 7.99 26.49
C THR A 294 13.55 8.51 27.92
N VAL A 295 14.54 9.36 28.22
CA VAL A 295 14.50 10.19 29.44
C VAL A 295 15.26 11.50 29.23
N ALA A 296 14.60 12.51 28.67
CA ALA A 296 14.90 13.89 29.07
C ALA A 296 14.05 14.16 30.32
N ALA A 297 14.53 13.70 31.48
CA ALA A 297 13.99 14.16 32.75
C ALA A 297 14.13 15.70 32.78
N PRO A 298 13.12 16.44 33.24
CA PRO A 298 13.26 17.88 33.37
C PRO A 298 14.43 18.15 34.30
N LEU A 299 15.38 18.97 33.85
CA LEU A 299 16.40 19.57 34.69
C LEU A 299 15.69 20.27 35.84
N GLN A 300 15.53 19.58 36.97
CA GLN A 300 15.20 20.20 38.23
C GLN A 300 16.36 21.16 38.52
N ALA A 301 16.06 22.45 38.42
CA ALA A 301 16.89 23.52 38.92
C ALA A 301 17.09 23.29 40.43
N ARG A 302 18.16 22.56 40.77
CA ARG A 302 18.67 22.44 42.13
C ARG A 302 19.47 23.70 42.43
N GLY A 303 18.77 24.83 42.55
CA GLY A 303 19.28 26.09 43.10
C GLY A 303 19.09 26.06 44.61
N GLY A 304 20.21 26.08 45.34
CA GLY A 304 20.28 25.78 46.76
C GLY A 304 19.53 26.76 47.67
N ALA A 305 18.84 26.19 48.65
CA ALA A 305 18.61 26.85 49.91
C ALA A 305 19.91 26.76 50.73
N ASN A 306 20.60 27.89 50.89
CA ASN A 306 21.54 28.07 52.00
C ASN A 306 20.98 29.14 52.93
N SER A 307 20.38 28.67 54.02
CA SER A 307 20.13 29.43 55.23
C SER A 307 21.44 29.77 55.92
N SER A 308 21.75 31.05 56.09
CA SER A 308 22.65 31.53 57.13
C SER A 308 22.04 32.77 57.76
N GLY A 309 21.26 32.54 58.82
CA GLY A 309 21.02 33.54 59.85
C GLY A 309 22.05 33.34 60.96
N SER A 310 22.73 34.42 61.32
CA SER A 310 23.46 34.57 62.57
C SER A 310 23.37 36.05 62.93
N GLY A 311 22.69 36.36 64.03
CA GLY A 311 22.80 37.66 64.68
C GLY A 311 24.16 37.78 65.34
N ASP A 312 24.79 38.95 65.20
CA ASP A 312 24.78 40.02 66.20
C ASP A 312 24.95 41.37 65.47
#